data_AF-A0A832LKU8-F1
#
_entry.id   AF-A0A832LKU8-F1
#
_cell.length_a   1.000
_cell.length_b   1.000
_cell.length_c   1.000
_cell.angle_alpha   90.00
_cell.angle_beta   90.00
_cell.angle_gamma   90.00
#
_symmetry.space_group_name_H-M   'P 1'
#
loop_
_entity.id
_entity.type
_entity.pdbx_description
1 polymer ?
#
loop_
_entity_poly.entity_id
_entity_poly.type
_entity_poly.pdbx_seq_one_letter_code
_entity_poly.pdbx_strand_id
1 'polypeptide(L)'
;MSEIKEEVIKTMATLITTAFGLIAALAWNEAIKALIQLFFKAGNALTGLFVYAIIVTILAVIATIIIARSLAHLEIEMPED
;
A
#
# COMPACT_ATOMS: atom_id res chain seq x y z
N MET A 1 -26.13 4.56 24.39
CA MET A 1 -24.82 3.99 24.77
C MET A 1 -24.18 3.17 23.64
N SER A 2 -24.93 2.72 22.62
CA SER A 2 -24.42 1.98 21.45
C SER A 2 -23.67 2.84 20.44
N GLU A 3 -24.19 4.02 20.10
CA GLU A 3 -23.66 4.87 19.03
C GLU A 3 -22.23 5.38 19.33
N ILE A 4 -21.99 5.88 20.55
CA ILE A 4 -20.64 6.34 20.95
C ILE A 4 -19.62 5.20 20.89
N LYS A 5 -20.02 3.98 21.30
CA LYS A 5 -19.13 2.82 21.26
C LYS A 5 -18.80 2.42 19.82
N GLU A 6 -19.78 2.46 18.93
CA GLU A 6 -19.59 2.17 17.51
C GLU A 6 -18.64 3.18 16.85
N GLU A 7 -18.84 4.48 17.09
CA GLU A 7 -18.01 5.55 16.56
C GLU A 7 -16.55 5.44 17.04
N VAL A 8 -16.36 5.11 18.32
CA VAL A 8 -15.03 4.88 18.90
C VAL A 8 -14.34 3.69 18.19
N ILE A 9 -15.06 2.58 17.97
CA ILE A 9 -14.48 1.41 17.28
C ILE A 9 -14.12 1.75 15.83
N LYS A 10 -14.99 2.45 15.10
CA LYS A 10 -14.72 2.90 13.72
C LYS A 10 -13.50 3.81 13.64
N THR A 11 -13.40 4.76 14.56
CA THR A 11 -12.25 5.68 14.65
C THR A 11 -10.97 4.91 14.96
N MET A 12 -10.99 4.01 15.94
CA MET A 12 -9.82 3.19 16.28
C MET A 12 -9.39 2.30 15.12
N ALA A 13 -10.33 1.64 14.43
CA ALA A 13 -10.02 0.82 13.26
C ALA A 13 -9.36 1.65 12.15
N THR A 14 -9.85 2.87 11.91
CA THR A 14 -9.27 3.80 10.93
C THR A 14 -7.85 4.20 11.30
N LEU A 15 -7.62 4.62 12.56
CA LEU A 15 -6.31 5.03 13.05
C LEU A 15 -5.30 3.88 12.98
N ILE A 16 -5.69 2.69 13.44
CA ILE A 16 -4.85 1.49 13.42
C ILE A 16 -4.50 1.10 11.98
N THR A 17 -5.50 1.02 11.09
CA THR A 17 -5.27 0.65 9.69
C THR A 17 -4.39 1.67 8.98
N THR A 18 -4.56 2.96 9.26
CA THR A 18 -3.73 4.03 8.70
C THR A 18 -2.29 3.92 9.18
N ALA A 19 -2.08 3.75 10.50
CA ALA A 19 -0.74 3.61 11.08
C ALA A 19 -0.01 2.38 10.53
N PHE A 20 -0.69 1.22 10.46
CA PHE A 20 -0.10 0.02 9.88
C PHE A 20 0.11 0.13 8.37
N GLY A 21 -0.77 0.81 7.64
CA GLY A 21 -0.58 1.13 6.22
C GLY A 21 0.71 1.93 5.99
N LEU A 22 0.98 2.93 6.83
CA LEU A 22 2.23 3.70 6.78
C LEU A 22 3.45 2.84 7.09
N ILE A 23 3.41 2.05 8.17
CA ILE A 23 4.51 1.15 8.53
C ILE A 23 4.79 0.14 7.41
N ALA A 24 3.75 -0.43 6.81
CA ALA A 24 3.88 -1.37 5.70
C ALA A 24 4.53 -0.70 4.48
N ALA A 25 4.09 0.51 4.11
CA ALA A 25 4.68 1.27 3.00
C ALA A 25 6.18 1.54 3.22
N LEU A 26 6.56 1.94 4.44
CA LEU A 26 7.96 2.16 4.81
C LEU A 26 8.79 0.88 4.76
N ALA A 27 8.26 -0.22 5.30
CA ALA A 27 8.93 -1.52 5.34
C ALA A 27 9.19 -2.08 3.93
N TRP A 28 8.21 -1.98 3.03
CA TRP A 28 8.37 -2.41 1.63
C TRP A 28 9.41 -1.58 0.88
N ASN A 29 9.43 -0.26 1.09
CA ASN A 29 10.46 0.61 0.51
C ASN A 29 11.87 0.18 0.96
N GLU A 30 12.09 -0.07 2.25
CA GLU A 30 13.40 -0.50 2.74
C GLU A 30 13.77 -1.92 2.30
N ALA A 31 12.81 -2.85 2.25
CA ALA A 31 13.04 -4.20 1.77
C ALA A 31 13.48 -4.23 0.29
N ILE A 32 12.85 -3.43 -0.58
CA ILE A 32 13.23 -3.34 -2.00
C ILE A 32 14.64 -2.77 -2.13
N LYS A 33 14.98 -1.71 -1.38
CA LYS A 33 16.34 -1.13 -1.39
C LYS A 33 17.39 -2.13 -0.94
N ALA A 34 17.14 -2.85 0.16
CA ALA A 34 18.07 -3.86 0.67
C ALA A 34 18.26 -5.01 -0.34
N LEU A 35 17.19 -5.45 -0.98
CA LEU A 35 17.24 -6.45 -2.05
C LEU A 35 18.09 -5.97 -3.22
N ILE A 36 17.90 -4.74 -3.68
CA ILE A 36 18.69 -4.17 -4.77
C ILE A 36 20.17 -4.07 -4.39
N GLN A 37 20.48 -3.62 -3.17
CA GLN A 37 21.87 -3.56 -2.68
C GLN A 37 22.54 -4.94 -2.65
N LEU A 38 21.79 -5.99 -2.31
CA LEU A 38 22.29 -7.36 -2.31
C LEU A 38 22.68 -7.84 -3.72
N PHE A 39 21.90 -7.48 -4.73
CA PHE A 39 22.11 -7.95 -6.12
C PHE A 39 22.96 -7.01 -6.98
N PHE A 40 23.00 -5.71 -6.69
CA PHE A 40 23.73 -4.69 -7.46
C PHE A 40 24.83 -4.06 -6.61
N LYS A 41 26.10 -4.44 -6.85
CA LYS A 41 27.28 -3.88 -6.16
C LYS A 41 27.48 -2.40 -6.50
N ALA A 42 28.19 -1.68 -5.62
CA ALA A 42 28.41 -0.22 -5.65
C ALA A 42 28.91 0.39 -6.98
N GLY A 43 29.54 -0.38 -7.87
CA GLY A 43 29.95 0.08 -9.20
C GLY A 43 28.80 0.37 -10.17
N ASN A 44 27.56 -0.02 -9.84
CA ASN A 44 26.39 0.18 -10.71
C ASN A 44 25.22 0.89 -10.01
N ALA A 45 25.54 1.90 -9.19
CA ALA A 45 24.56 2.64 -8.38
C ALA A 45 23.39 3.22 -9.20
N LEU A 46 23.65 3.68 -10.44
CA LEU A 46 22.61 4.23 -11.31
C LEU A 46 21.62 3.16 -11.78
N THR A 47 22.09 1.99 -12.22
CA THR A 47 21.19 0.88 -12.58
C THR A 47 20.38 0.39 -11.38
N GLY A 48 20.96 0.35 -10.18
CA GLY A 48 20.21 0.01 -8.96
C GLY A 48 19.05 0.97 -8.71
N LEU A 49 19.24 2.28 -8.91
CA LEU A 49 18.18 3.29 -8.78
C LEU A 49 17.09 3.13 -9.85
N PHE A 50 17.45 2.84 -11.10
CA PHE A 50 16.47 2.58 -12.16
C PHE A 50 15.65 1.31 -11.88
N VAL A 51 16.28 0.24 -11.40
CA VAL A 51 15.59 -0.99 -11.00
C VAL A 51 14.63 -0.71 -9.84
N TYR A 52 15.06 0.05 -8.83
CA TYR A 52 14.19 0.47 -7.73
C TYR A 52 12.95 1.22 -8.25
N ALA A 53 13.15 2.24 -9.08
CA ALA A 53 12.06 3.05 -9.62
C ALA A 53 11.05 2.21 -10.42
N ILE A 54 11.53 1.29 -11.26
CA ILE A 54 10.67 0.40 -12.06
C ILE A 54 9.86 -0.53 -11.15
N ILE A 55 10.50 -1.18 -10.17
CA ILE A 55 9.82 -2.11 -9.25
C ILE A 55 8.72 -1.39 -8.46
N VAL A 56 9.06 -0.24 -7.86
CA VAL A 56 8.09 0.55 -7.08
C VAL A 56 6.93 1.02 -7.95
N THR A 57 7.19 1.42 -9.20
CA THR A 57 6.13 1.84 -10.14
C THR A 57 5.19 0.68 -10.49
N ILE A 58 5.74 -0.50 -10.78
CA ILE A 58 4.93 -1.69 -11.08
C ILE A 58 4.05 -2.05 -9.88
N LEU A 59 4.61 -2.07 -8.67
CA LEU A 59 3.85 -2.35 -7.45
C LEU A 59 2.75 -1.32 -7.20
N ALA A 60 3.05 -0.03 -7.40
CA ALA A 60 2.06 1.04 -7.27
C ALA A 60 0.90 0.86 -8.26
N VAL A 61 1.20 0.60 -9.54
CA VAL A 61 0.17 0.36 -10.57
C VAL A 61 -0.68 -0.86 -10.23
N ILE A 62 -0.07 -1.98 -9.83
CA ILE A 62 -0.81 -3.19 -9.43
C ILE A 62 -1.73 -2.88 -8.25
N ALA A 63 -1.22 -2.22 -7.21
CA ALA A 63 -2.02 -1.85 -6.05
C ALA A 63 -3.19 -0.92 -6.44
N THR A 64 -2.94 0.09 -7.26
CA THR A 64 -3.99 0.99 -7.78
C THR A 64 -5.06 0.24 -8.56
N ILE A 65 -4.69 -0.71 -9.44
CA ILE A 65 -5.65 -1.50 -10.21
C ILE A 65 -6.48 -2.41 -9.29
N ILE A 66 -5.86 -3.03 -8.28
CA ILE A 66 -6.59 -3.88 -7.32
C ILE A 66 -7.61 -3.05 -6.54
N ILE A 67 -7.21 -1.87 -6.05
CA ILE A 67 -8.12 -0.96 -5.32
C ILE A 67 -9.26 -0.50 -6.24
N ALA A 68 -8.94 -0.07 -7.47
CA ALA A 68 -9.94 0.38 -8.44
C ALA A 68 -10.97 -0.72 -8.76
N ARG A 69 -10.52 -1.96 -8.93
CA ARG A 69 -11.42 -3.12 -9.15
C ARG A 69 -12.27 -3.44 -7.93
N SER A 70 -11.70 -3.34 -6.73
CA SER A 70 -12.44 -3.56 -5.48
C SER A 70 -13.56 -2.54 -5.29
N LEU A 71 -13.32 -1.28 -5.63
CA LEU A 71 -14.34 -0.22 -5.55
C LEU A 71 -15.45 -0.42 -6.59
N ALA A 72 -15.09 -0.75 -7.83
CA ALA A 72 -16.06 -1.01 -8.89
C ALA A 72 -17.02 -2.16 -8.55
N HIS A 73 -16.57 -3.18 -7.82
CA HIS A 73 -17.45 -4.27 -7.37
C HIS A 73 -18.48 -3.81 -6.32
N LEU A 74 -18.13 -2.85 -5.45
CA LEU A 74 -19.03 -2.34 -4.41
C LEU A 74 -20.10 -1.41 -4.97
N GLU A 75 -19.80 -0.65 -6.03
CA GLU A 75 -20.78 0.20 -6.72
C GLU A 75 -21.83 -0.62 -7.49
N ILE A 76 -21.51 -1.84 -7.92
CA ILE A 76 -22.42 -2.73 -8.66
C ILE A 76 -23.40 -3.47 -7.72
N GLU A 77 -23.11 -3.55 -6.42
CA GLU A 77 -23.95 -4.27 -5.44
C GLU A 77 -24.91 -3.38 -4.64
N MET A 78 -24.96 -2.07 -4.89
CA MET A 78 -25.93 -1.19 -4.24
C MET A 78 -27.34 -1.51 -4.75
N PRO A 79 -28.26 -2.06 -3.91
CA PRO A 79 -29.65 -2.20 -4.33
C PRO A 79 -30.19 -0.80 -4.66
N GLU A 80 -30.70 -0.64 -5.88
CA GLU A 80 -31.71 0.40 -6.11
C GLU A 80 -32.82 0.11 -5.10
N ASP A 81 -33.09 1.13 -4.29
CA ASP A 81 -34.14 1.23 -3.27
C ASP A 81 -35.41 0.43 -3.59
#